data_AF-A0A4V1UPG2-F1
#
_entry.id   AF-A0A4V1UPG2-F1
#
_cell.length_a   1.000
_cell.length_b   1.000
_cell.length_c   1.000
_cell.angle_alpha   90.00
_cell.angle_beta   90.00
_cell.angle_gamma   90.00
#
_symmetry.space_group_name_H-M   'P 1'
#
loop_
_entity.id
_entity.type
_entity.pdbx_description
1 polymer ?
#
loop_
_entity_poly.entity_id
_entity_poly.type
_entity_poly.pdbx_seq_one_letter_code
_entity_poly.pdbx_strand_id
1 'polypeptide(L)' 'MKRRQFLQSSSIYMAGAGLAGMLPSDIFSLQRKVAASDKVRIGAIGVKGMGWADLTNILKDPRAQCVSLCDV' A
#
# COMPACT_ATOMS: atom_id res chain seq x y z
N MET A 1 -5.41 -34.46 20.19
CA MET A 1 -4.31 -33.48 20.35
C MET A 1 -3.60 -33.71 21.67
N LYS A 2 -2.27 -33.84 21.69
CA LYS A 2 -1.51 -34.03 22.93
C LYS A 2 -1.20 -32.67 23.59
N ARG A 3 -1.33 -32.56 24.92
CA ARG A 3 -1.08 -31.30 25.69
C ARG A 3 0.27 -30.65 25.38
N ARG A 4 1.31 -31.47 25.17
CA ARG A 4 2.66 -30.98 24.82
C ARG A 4 2.69 -30.29 23.46
N GLN A 5 1.96 -30.82 22.47
CA GLN A 5 1.88 -30.22 21.13
C GLN A 5 1.11 -28.89 21.18
N PHE A 6 0.03 -28.81 21.97
CA PHE A 6 -0.71 -27.56 22.13
C PHE A 6 0.16 -26.45 22.72
N LEU A 7 0.90 -26.74 23.80
CA LEU A 7 1.80 -25.76 24.42
C LEU A 7 2.92 -25.31 23.49
N GLN A 8 3.49 -26.23 22.71
CA GLN A 8 4.51 -25.92 21.70
C GLN A 8 3.97 -25.07 20.55
N SER A 9 2.78 -25.37 20.05
CA SER A 9 2.17 -24.56 18.99
C SER A 9 1.83 -23.15 19.50
N SER A 10 1.19 -23.03 20.66
CA SER A 10 0.80 -21.74 21.24
C SER A 10 2.00 -20.84 21.54
N SER A 11 3.13 -21.40 22.00
CA SER A 11 4.35 -20.60 22.25
C SER A 11 4.98 -20.08 20.96
N ILE A 12 4.99 -20.87 19.89
CA ILE A 12 5.51 -20.45 18.58
C ILE A 12 4.65 -19.32 18.00
N TYR A 13 3.32 -19.42 18.07
CA TYR A 13 2.42 -18.37 17.59
C TYR A 13 2.58 -17.07 18.39
N MET A 14 2.69 -17.16 19.71
CA MET A 14 2.88 -15.99 20.57
C MET A 14 4.23 -15.31 20.33
N ALA A 15 5.30 -16.10 20.13
CA ALA A 15 6.61 -15.57 19.76
C ALA A 15 6.58 -14.89 18.38
N GLY A 16 5.93 -15.50 17.38
CA GLY A 16 5.78 -14.92 16.04
C GLY A 16 5.00 -13.61 16.04
N ALA A 17 3.91 -13.52 16.80
CA ALA A 17 3.12 -12.30 16.94
C ALA A 17 3.86 -11.20 17.72
N GLY A 18 4.59 -11.57 18.78
CA GLY A 18 5.42 -10.63 19.54
C GLY A 18 6.55 -10.03 18.69
N LEU A 19 7.20 -10.84 17.85
CA LEU A 19 8.22 -10.37 16.92
C LEU A 19 7.63 -9.46 15.83
N ALA A 20 6.44 -9.79 15.30
CA ALA A 20 5.76 -8.94 14.32
C ALA A 20 5.41 -7.55 14.89
N GLY A 21 5.05 -7.46 16.18
CA GLY A 21 4.81 -6.18 16.86
C GLY A 21 6.08 -5.37 17.19
N MET A 22 7.25 -6.00 17.14
CA MET A 22 8.56 -5.34 17.31
C MET A 22 9.20 -4.95 15.97
N LEU A 23 8.62 -5.36 14.84
CA LEU A 23 9.07 -4.89 13.54
C LEU A 23 8.82 -3.39 13.45
N PRO A 24 9.85 -2.57 13.21
CA PRO A 24 9.66 -1.15 12.97
C PRO A 24 8.67 -0.97 11.82
N SER A 25 7.66 -0.11 12.01
CA SER A 25 6.75 0.32 10.93
C SER A 25 7.51 0.86 9.71
N ASP A 26 8.77 1.24 9.90
CA ASP A 26 9.71 1.68 8.87
C ASP A 26 10.08 0.56 7.88
N ILE A 27 9.97 -0.73 8.23
CA ILE A 27 10.16 -1.82 7.25
C ILE A 27 9.07 -1.79 6.16
N PHE A 28 7.86 -1.34 6.50
CA PHE A 28 6.80 -1.07 5.52
C PHE A 28 6.98 0.27 4.80
N SER A 29 7.87 1.14 5.28
CA SER A 29 8.17 2.44 4.68
C SER A 29 9.20 2.39 3.53
N LEU A 30 9.73 1.21 3.21
CA LEU A 30 10.65 0.98 2.09
C LEU A 30 10.06 1.25 0.70
N GLN A 31 8.75 1.59 0.60
CA GLN A 31 8.27 2.31 -0.55
C GLN A 31 8.89 3.71 -0.55
N ARG A 32 10.02 3.84 -1.26
CA ARG A 32 10.74 5.07 -1.58
C ARG A 32 9.75 6.23 -1.66
N LYS A 33 9.64 7.02 -0.60
CA LYS A 33 8.70 8.15 -0.54
C LYS A 33 9.11 9.13 -1.63
N VAL A 34 8.27 9.27 -2.66
CA VAL A 34 8.47 10.28 -3.71
C VAL A 34 8.41 11.64 -3.05
N ALA A 35 9.46 12.45 -3.22
CA ALA A 35 9.51 13.80 -2.67
C ALA A 35 8.33 14.61 -3.22
N ALA A 36 7.80 15.55 -2.43
CA ALA A 36 6.67 16.37 -2.87
C ALA A 36 6.98 17.18 -4.14
N SER A 37 8.24 17.56 -4.35
CA SER A 37 8.75 18.21 -5.56
C SER A 37 8.68 17.34 -6.81
N ASP A 38 8.76 16.01 -6.65
CA ASP A 38 8.90 15.06 -7.74
C ASP A 38 7.54 14.51 -8.21
N LYS A 39 6.47 14.90 -7.52
CA LYS A 39 5.09 14.53 -7.84
C LYS A 39 4.53 15.39 -8.99
N VAL A 40 3.95 14.71 -9.97
CA VAL A 40 3.22 15.32 -11.09
C VAL A 40 1.73 15.35 -10.74
N ARG A 41 1.17 16.55 -10.65
CA ARG A 41 -0.25 16.77 -10.34
C ARG A 41 -1.06 16.82 -11.63
N ILE A 42 -2.07 15.96 -11.72
CA ILE A 42 -2.86 15.74 -12.94
C ILE A 42 -4.32 16.07 -12.67
N GLY A 43 -4.96 16.79 -13.60
CA GLY A 43 -6.40 16.93 -13.65
C GLY A 43 -6.97 16.11 -14.81
N ALA A 44 -8.04 15.37 -14.59
CA ALA A 44 -8.70 14.57 -15.61
C ALA A 44 -10.11 15.13 -15.91
N ILE A 45 -10.43 15.28 -17.20
CA ILE A 45 -11.74 15.74 -17.68
C ILE A 45 -12.27 14.66 -18.65
N GLY A 46 -13.46 14.15 -18.37
CA GLY A 46 -14.06 13.03 -19.10
C GLY A 46 -13.38 11.72 -18.76
N VAL A 47 -13.92 10.98 -17.80
CA VAL A 47 -13.36 9.68 -17.37
C VAL A 47 -14.23 8.50 -17.78
N LYS A 48 -15.06 8.66 -18.81
CA LYS A 48 -15.74 7.54 -19.44
C LYS A 48 -14.80 6.75 -20.35
N GLY A 49 -14.77 5.43 -20.18
CA GLY A 49 -14.05 4.52 -21.08
C GLY A 49 -12.54 4.75 -21.08
N MET A 50 -12.00 5.27 -22.19
CA MET A 50 -10.56 5.51 -22.38
C MET A 50 -9.99 6.47 -21.33
N GLY A 51 -10.73 7.52 -20.95
CA GLY A 51 -10.24 8.48 -19.95
C GLY A 51 -9.96 7.83 -18.58
N TRP A 52 -10.77 6.86 -18.16
CA TRP A 52 -10.49 6.08 -16.95
C TRP A 52 -9.34 5.11 -17.13
N ALA A 53 -9.25 4.44 -18.28
CA ALA A 53 -8.17 3.50 -18.57
C ALA A 53 -6.80 4.21 -18.54
N ASP A 54 -6.71 5.38 -19.17
CA ASP A 54 -5.50 6.20 -19.20
C ASP A 54 -5.15 6.74 -17.81
N LEU A 55 -6.14 7.30 -17.09
CA LEU A 55 -5.92 7.78 -15.72
C LEU A 55 -5.41 6.67 -14.81
N THR A 56 -6.04 5.48 -14.87
CA THR A 56 -5.64 4.32 -14.08
C THR A 56 -4.24 3.85 -14.46
N ASN A 57 -3.86 3.90 -15.74
CA ASN A 57 -2.53 3.53 -16.18
C ASN A 57 -1.47 4.52 -15.72
N ILE A 58 -1.76 5.82 -15.78
CA ILE A 58 -0.87 6.89 -15.31
C ILE A 58 -0.65 6.80 -13.79
N LEU A 59 -1.70 6.51 -13.02
CA LEU A 59 -1.64 6.38 -11.55
C LEU A 59 -0.84 5.16 -11.05
N LYS A 60 -0.38 4.28 -11.95
CA LYS A 60 0.60 3.23 -11.59
C LYS A 60 1.97 3.80 -11.28
N ASP A 61 2.30 4.98 -11.81
CA ASP A 61 3.53 5.68 -11.45
C ASP A 61 3.35 6.35 -10.07
N PRO A 62 4.18 6.04 -9.06
CA PRO A 62 4.08 6.65 -7.73
C PRO A 62 4.32 8.16 -7.71
N ARG A 63 4.83 8.74 -8.80
CA ARG A 63 4.98 10.19 -8.99
C ARG A 63 3.70 10.85 -9.46
N ALA A 64 2.78 10.12 -10.08
CA ALA A 64 1.52 10.67 -10.56
C ALA A 64 0.52 10.85 -9.42
N GLN A 65 -0.12 12.01 -9.36
CA GLN A 65 -1.17 12.32 -8.39
C GLN A 65 -2.33 13.02 -9.11
N CYS A 66 -3.49 12.37 -9.16
CA CYS A 66 -4.72 13.03 -9.60
C CYS A 66 -5.18 14.02 -8.52
N VAL A 67 -5.34 15.29 -8.88
CA VAL A 67 -5.75 16.37 -7.97
C VAL A 67 -7.13 16.94 -8.28
N SER A 68 -7.66 16.66 -9.48
CA SER A 68 -8.98 17.12 -9.89
C SER A 68 -9.58 16.18 -10.93
N LEU A 69 -10.89 15.98 -10.84
CA LEU A 69 -11.69 15.17 -11.78
C LEU A 69 -12.91 15.98 -12.20
N CYS A 70 -13.26 15.94 -13.48
CA CYS A 70 -14.49 16.51 -14.02
C CYS A 70 -15.13 15.53 -15.00
N ASP A 71 -16.41 15.23 -14.83
CA ASP A 71 -17.23 14.44 -15.76
C ASP A 71 -18.67 14.96 -15.74
N VAL A 72 -19.48 14.61 -16.74
CA VAL A 72 -20.89 15.07 -16.92
C VAL A 72 -21.87 14.30 -16.06
#